data_AF-A0A5B7ZYT2-F1
#
_entry.id   AF-A0A5B7ZYT2-F1
#
_cell.length_a   1.000
_cell.length_b   1.000
_cell.length_c   1.000
_cell.angle_alpha   90.00
_cell.angle_beta   90.00
_cell.angle_gamma   90.00
#
_symmetry.space_group_name_H-M   'P 1'
#
loop_
_entity.id
_entity.type
_entity.pdbx_description
1 polymer ?
#
loop_
_entity_poly.entity_id
_entity_poly.type
_entity_poly.pdbx_seq_one_letter_code
_entity_poly.pdbx_strand_id
1 'polypeptide(L)'
;MEPIREEKIAISYHRGFGLVRAAVAAVLRSLTEGNTRKQAEADLTLGPDQFTAAINYCERSGLIYQEKPTAFGLAALEHDSSLSESATQWAMHYFLSSPAINAPNYWANLTLNNLTLLGQLGQAQIGIAINEYSQEVSGWEPSDRTIKAGATAYVSTYGKEDGFGSLGILEETNVRHQYSVRQPRALSVGAFACLLADFWQRYWPDRSDIVLEQITQGELARVLLLSENKVNDLLGSLAAPDVALIKRQRKHLPYQIIRQPGLDAAMLWETHLYR
;
A
#
# COMPACT_ATOMS: atom_id res chain seq x y z
N MET A 1 -5.16 -13.59 15.63
CA MET A 1 -6.13 -12.82 14.84
C MET A 1 -6.52 -11.63 15.70
N GLU A 2 -5.98 -10.46 15.38
CA GLU A 2 -6.12 -9.26 16.22
C GLU A 2 -7.42 -8.50 15.90
N PRO A 3 -8.04 -7.85 16.90
CA PRO A 3 -9.31 -7.16 16.72
C PRO A 3 -9.17 -5.96 15.77
N ILE A 4 -10.05 -5.89 14.78
CA ILE A 4 -10.19 -4.75 13.87
C ILE A 4 -10.61 -3.54 14.72
N ARG A 5 -9.76 -2.52 14.83
CA ARG A 5 -10.18 -1.22 15.38
C ARG A 5 -11.08 -0.55 14.35
N GLU A 6 -12.36 -0.34 14.70
CA GLU A 6 -13.21 0.60 13.97
C GLU A 6 -12.63 2.01 14.14
N GLU A 7 -11.81 2.41 13.18
CA GLU A 7 -11.23 3.73 13.21
C GLU A 7 -12.21 4.75 12.62
N LYS A 8 -12.51 5.81 13.37
CA LYS A 8 -13.16 7.03 12.84
C LYS A 8 -12.36 7.50 11.64
N ILE A 9 -12.83 7.26 10.41
CA ILE A 9 -12.45 7.64 9.00
C ILE A 9 -11.00 8.07 8.72
N ALA A 10 -10.32 8.69 9.67
CA ALA A 10 -8.90 9.00 9.75
C ALA A 10 -8.45 9.92 8.65
N ILE A 11 -9.36 10.74 8.09
CA ILE A 11 -9.08 11.67 6.99
C ILE A 11 -7.89 12.59 7.30
N SER A 12 -7.58 12.87 8.56
CA SER A 12 -6.47 13.76 8.94
C SER A 12 -5.18 13.06 9.39
N TYR A 13 -5.02 11.73 9.21
CA TYR A 13 -3.83 11.01 9.69
C TYR A 13 -2.53 11.59 9.11
N HIS A 14 -2.59 12.05 7.87
CA HIS A 14 -1.45 12.58 7.13
C HIS A 14 -1.09 14.03 7.54
N ARG A 15 -1.87 14.68 8.42
CA ARG A 15 -1.65 16.06 8.93
C ARG A 15 -1.42 17.13 7.86
N GLY A 16 -1.96 16.91 6.65
CA GLY A 16 -1.79 17.79 5.49
C GLY A 16 -0.52 17.55 4.65
N PHE A 17 0.33 16.60 5.04
CA PHE A 17 1.53 16.21 4.29
C PHE A 17 1.24 15.00 3.41
N GLY A 18 1.81 14.96 2.21
CA GLY A 18 1.95 13.69 1.49
C GLY A 18 3.05 12.83 2.11
N LEU A 19 3.15 11.58 1.68
CA LEU A 19 4.25 10.71 2.08
C LEU A 19 5.59 11.29 1.62
N VAL A 20 6.56 11.35 2.52
CA VAL A 20 7.96 11.73 2.23
C VAL A 20 8.86 10.59 2.70
N ARG A 21 9.43 9.83 1.76
CA ARG A 21 10.18 8.60 2.03
C ARG A 21 11.36 8.83 2.98
N ALA A 22 12.09 9.93 2.83
CA ALA A 22 13.21 10.26 3.70
C ALA A 22 12.79 10.42 5.17
N ALA A 23 11.62 11.04 5.42
CA ALA A 23 11.08 11.21 6.77
C ALA A 23 10.58 9.87 7.34
N VAL A 24 9.87 9.08 6.54
CA VAL A 24 9.41 7.73 6.90
C VAL A 24 10.61 6.82 7.23
N ALA A 25 11.65 6.82 6.40
CA ALA A 25 12.86 6.04 6.61
C ALA A 25 13.62 6.46 7.88
N ALA A 26 13.69 7.76 8.17
CA ALA A 26 14.31 8.27 9.39
C ALA A 26 13.56 7.82 10.64
N VAL A 27 12.23 7.87 10.62
CA VAL A 27 11.38 7.35 11.70
C VAL A 27 11.58 5.84 11.88
N LEU A 28 11.50 5.05 10.80
CA LEU A 28 11.68 3.60 10.85
C LEU A 28 13.03 3.20 11.43
N ARG A 29 14.12 3.88 11.03
CA ARG A 29 15.46 3.67 11.60
C ARG A 29 15.49 3.92 13.09
N SER A 30 15.02 5.09 13.53
CA SER A 30 15.05 5.48 14.93
C SER A 30 14.30 4.49 15.82
N LEU A 31 13.11 4.02 15.39
CA LEU A 31 12.35 3.01 16.12
C LEU A 31 13.02 1.63 16.13
N THR A 32 13.70 1.25 15.04
CA THR A 32 14.43 -0.02 14.95
C THR A 32 15.67 -0.03 15.87
N GLU A 33 16.28 1.13 16.10
CA GLU A 33 17.36 1.33 17.09
C GLU A 33 16.87 1.25 18.55
N GLY A 34 15.57 1.07 18.76
CA GLY A 34 14.96 0.93 20.09
C GLY A 34 14.55 2.25 20.75
N ASN A 35 14.61 3.37 20.01
CA ASN A 35 14.12 4.64 20.52
C ASN A 35 12.60 4.61 20.67
N THR A 36 12.10 5.17 21.76
CA THR A 36 10.67 5.45 21.92
C THR A 36 10.24 6.55 20.95
N ARG A 37 8.93 6.64 20.66
CA ARG A 37 8.37 7.72 19.84
C ARG A 37 8.80 9.12 20.31
N LYS A 38 8.86 9.36 21.62
CA LYS A 38 9.27 10.65 22.20
C LYS A 38 10.76 10.95 21.95
N GLN A 39 11.61 9.93 22.02
CA GLN A 39 13.04 10.08 21.70
C GLN A 39 13.21 10.36 20.21
N ALA A 40 12.57 9.57 19.35
CA ALA A 40 12.58 9.77 17.90
C ALA A 40 12.09 11.19 17.52
N GLU A 41 11.04 11.71 18.15
CA GLU A 41 10.55 13.07 17.92
C GLU A 41 11.57 14.15 18.30
N ALA A 42 12.35 13.92 19.37
CA ALA A 42 13.36 14.86 19.84
C ALA A 42 14.65 14.81 19.01
N ASP A 43 15.02 13.62 18.53
CA ASP A 43 16.29 13.38 17.83
C ASP A 43 16.20 13.70 16.33
N LEU A 44 15.01 13.55 15.73
CA LEU A 44 14.80 13.82 14.31
C LEU A 44 14.53 15.30 14.06
N THR A 45 15.14 15.86 13.02
CA THR A 45 14.92 17.26 12.59
C THR A 45 13.62 17.42 11.78
N LEU A 46 12.51 16.90 12.31
CA LEU A 46 11.17 17.00 11.71
C LEU A 46 10.30 17.92 12.55
N GLY A 47 9.46 18.74 11.91
CA GLY A 47 8.43 19.48 12.64
C GLY A 47 7.41 18.53 13.30
N PRO A 48 6.73 18.89 14.40
CA PRO A 48 5.84 17.98 15.12
C PRO A 48 4.74 17.32 14.26
N ASP A 49 4.10 18.10 13.37
CA ASP A 49 3.08 17.58 12.45
C ASP A 49 3.69 16.68 11.37
N GLN A 50 4.90 16.99 10.90
CA GLN A 50 5.62 16.18 9.92
C GLN A 50 6.09 14.86 10.51
N PHE A 51 6.60 14.87 11.76
CA PHE A 51 6.92 13.68 12.51
C PHE A 51 5.69 12.80 12.72
N THR A 52 4.58 13.41 13.15
CA THR A 52 3.30 12.70 13.31
C THR A 52 2.82 12.08 12.00
N ALA A 53 2.88 12.82 10.89
CA ALA A 53 2.54 12.29 9.58
C ALA A 53 3.47 11.13 9.17
N ALA A 54 4.78 11.25 9.38
CA ALA A 54 5.76 10.22 9.06
C ALA A 54 5.55 8.93 9.86
N ILE A 55 5.31 9.03 11.18
CA ILE A 55 4.93 7.89 12.04
C ILE A 55 3.67 7.22 11.53
N ASN A 56 2.62 8.01 11.22
CA ASN A 56 1.39 7.45 10.70
C ASN A 56 1.64 6.76 9.35
N TYR A 57 2.40 7.36 8.43
CA TYR A 57 2.76 6.67 7.19
C TYR A 57 3.56 5.38 7.43
N CYS A 58 4.47 5.31 8.42
CA CYS A 58 5.15 4.06 8.77
C CYS A 58 4.15 2.97 9.17
N GLU A 59 3.18 3.30 10.03
CA GLU A 59 2.18 2.34 10.52
C GLU A 59 1.22 1.91 9.40
N ARG A 60 0.71 2.89 8.65
CA ARG A 60 -0.28 2.69 7.58
C ARG A 60 0.29 2.02 6.35
N SER A 61 1.59 2.13 6.10
CA SER A 61 2.30 1.41 5.03
C SER A 61 2.89 0.07 5.48
N GLY A 62 2.55 -0.40 6.68
CA GLY A 62 2.94 -1.72 7.17
C GLY A 62 4.40 -1.85 7.58
N LEU A 63 5.17 -0.76 7.63
CA LEU A 63 6.58 -0.77 8.07
C LEU A 63 6.70 -0.97 9.59
N ILE A 64 5.75 -0.43 10.36
CA ILE A 64 5.68 -0.62 11.81
C ILE A 64 4.28 -1.05 12.24
N TYR A 65 4.20 -1.68 13.41
CA TYR A 65 2.96 -1.95 14.12
C TYR A 65 3.17 -1.68 15.61
N GLN A 66 2.31 -0.86 16.21
CA GLN A 66 2.45 -0.46 17.62
C GLN A 66 3.87 0.01 17.97
N GLU A 67 4.43 0.89 17.14
CA GLU A 67 5.78 1.47 17.28
C GLU A 67 6.94 0.47 17.14
N LYS A 68 6.69 -0.76 16.69
CA LYS A 68 7.73 -1.77 16.43
C LYS A 68 7.84 -2.07 14.95
N PRO A 69 9.05 -2.29 14.39
CA PRO A 69 9.21 -2.66 13.00
C PRO A 69 8.56 -4.03 12.73
N THR A 70 7.89 -4.15 11.59
CA THR A 70 7.35 -5.43 11.09
C THR A 70 8.44 -6.21 10.34
N ALA A 71 8.17 -7.46 9.94
CA ALA A 71 9.08 -8.20 9.06
C ALA A 71 9.35 -7.44 7.74
N PHE A 72 8.31 -6.82 7.17
CA PHE A 72 8.46 -5.94 6.00
C PHE A 72 9.31 -4.71 6.32
N GLY A 73 9.08 -4.05 7.46
CA GLY A 73 9.88 -2.89 7.88
C GLY A 73 11.36 -3.22 8.09
N LEU A 74 11.67 -4.37 8.67
CA LEU A 74 13.04 -4.85 8.86
C LEU A 74 13.71 -5.16 7.52
N ALA A 75 13.05 -5.92 6.64
CA ALA A 75 13.57 -6.23 5.32
C ALA A 75 13.80 -4.97 4.47
N ALA A 76 12.87 -4.01 4.55
CA ALA A 76 13.01 -2.72 3.89
C ALA A 76 14.22 -1.96 4.41
N LEU A 77 14.41 -1.91 5.73
CA LEU A 77 15.55 -1.20 6.30
C LEU A 77 16.90 -1.86 5.95
N GLU A 78 16.96 -3.18 5.93
CA GLU A 78 18.17 -3.96 5.62
C GLU A 78 18.63 -3.77 4.17
N HIS A 79 17.69 -3.81 3.22
CA HIS A 79 18.02 -3.84 1.79
C HIS A 79 17.78 -2.52 1.05
N ASP A 80 16.88 -1.67 1.56
CA ASP A 80 16.50 -0.40 0.98
C ASP A 80 16.23 0.65 2.08
N SER A 81 17.28 0.97 2.83
CA SER A 81 17.20 1.94 3.94
C SER A 81 16.69 3.35 3.57
N SER A 82 16.59 3.64 2.26
CA SER A 82 16.05 4.90 1.72
C SER A 82 14.59 4.80 1.27
N LEU A 83 14.02 3.60 1.26
CA LEU A 83 12.70 3.23 0.74
C LEU A 83 12.54 3.54 -0.77
N SER A 84 13.64 3.68 -1.50
CA SER A 84 13.65 4.15 -2.89
C SER A 84 13.36 3.06 -3.92
N GLU A 85 13.48 1.78 -3.55
CA GLU A 85 13.25 0.67 -4.46
C GLU A 85 11.76 0.54 -4.80
N SER A 86 11.50 0.23 -6.07
CA SER A 86 10.11 0.10 -6.54
C SER A 86 9.35 -1.02 -5.84
N ALA A 87 10.03 -2.11 -5.46
CA ALA A 87 9.45 -3.21 -4.70
C ALA A 87 8.98 -2.76 -3.31
N THR A 88 9.81 -1.98 -2.59
CA THR A 88 9.47 -1.39 -1.30
C THR A 88 8.26 -0.46 -1.43
N GLN A 89 8.25 0.43 -2.43
CA GLN A 89 7.16 1.37 -2.64
C GLN A 89 5.84 0.68 -3.00
N TRP A 90 5.87 -0.38 -3.81
CA TRP A 90 4.68 -1.19 -4.10
C TRP A 90 4.12 -1.86 -2.85
N ALA A 91 4.98 -2.41 -1.98
CA ALA A 91 4.55 -3.00 -0.73
C ALA A 91 3.96 -1.96 0.23
N MET A 92 4.60 -0.79 0.35
CA MET A 92 4.06 0.33 1.13
C MET A 92 2.70 0.80 0.60
N HIS A 93 2.55 0.91 -0.72
CA HIS A 93 1.29 1.26 -1.36
C HIS A 93 0.20 0.23 -1.07
N TYR A 94 0.51 -1.06 -1.20
CA TYR A 94 -0.44 -2.14 -0.91
C TYR A 94 -0.99 -2.04 0.52
N PHE A 95 -0.13 -1.87 1.53
CA PHE A 95 -0.59 -1.72 2.91
C PHE A 95 -1.39 -0.44 3.14
N LEU A 96 -1.05 0.64 2.44
CA LEU A 96 -1.76 1.92 2.55
C LEU A 96 -3.14 1.89 1.86
N SER A 97 -3.32 1.00 0.89
CA SER A 97 -4.48 0.99 -0.02
C SER A 97 -5.36 -0.24 0.06
N SER A 98 -4.96 -1.31 0.76
CA SER A 98 -5.83 -2.45 1.03
C SER A 98 -6.72 -2.16 2.24
N PRO A 99 -8.06 -2.27 2.15
CA PRO A 99 -8.99 -2.15 3.27
C PRO A 99 -8.80 -3.29 4.28
N ALA A 100 -7.67 -3.28 4.99
CA ALA A 100 -7.30 -4.18 6.06
C ALA A 100 -6.81 -3.36 7.28
N ILE A 101 -6.51 -4.05 8.37
CA ILE A 101 -6.31 -3.57 9.77
C ILE A 101 -5.65 -2.19 9.92
N ASN A 102 -4.73 -1.81 9.02
CA ASN A 102 -3.97 -0.57 9.15
C ASN A 102 -4.28 0.49 8.09
N ALA A 103 -4.98 0.26 6.98
CA ALA A 103 -5.17 1.33 5.99
C ALA A 103 -6.20 2.37 6.47
N PRO A 104 -6.01 3.68 6.17
CA PRO A 104 -7.09 4.64 6.29
C PRO A 104 -8.17 4.29 5.26
N ASN A 105 -9.38 3.93 5.70
CA ASN A 105 -10.40 3.37 4.79
C ASN A 105 -10.76 4.32 3.62
N TYR A 106 -10.68 5.64 3.82
CA TYR A 106 -10.90 6.59 2.72
C TYR A 106 -9.79 6.51 1.66
N TRP A 107 -8.55 6.23 2.05
CA TRP A 107 -7.41 6.11 1.13
C TRP A 107 -7.54 4.85 0.26
N ALA A 108 -7.95 3.74 0.88
CA ALA A 108 -8.30 2.52 0.17
C ALA A 108 -9.46 2.75 -0.80
N ASN A 109 -10.52 3.46 -0.37
CA ASN A 109 -11.64 3.82 -1.24
C ASN A 109 -11.19 4.65 -2.46
N LEU A 110 -10.38 5.69 -2.24
CA LEU A 110 -9.82 6.50 -3.32
C LEU A 110 -8.98 5.65 -4.29
N THR A 111 -8.16 4.74 -3.77
CA THR A 111 -7.34 3.85 -4.62
C THR A 111 -8.24 2.97 -5.48
N LEU A 112 -9.24 2.33 -4.87
CA LEU A 112 -10.08 1.33 -5.52
C LEU A 112 -11.07 1.94 -6.53
N ASN A 113 -11.47 3.20 -6.34
CA ASN A 113 -12.56 3.82 -7.11
C ASN A 113 -12.12 5.01 -7.98
N ASN A 114 -10.97 5.65 -7.71
CA ASN A 114 -10.54 6.86 -8.42
C ASN A 114 -9.26 6.69 -9.23
N LEU A 115 -8.46 5.63 -9.03
CA LEU A 115 -7.29 5.33 -9.86
C LEU A 115 -7.65 4.46 -11.07
N THR A 116 -8.57 4.94 -11.90
CA THR A 116 -8.88 4.29 -13.17
C THR A 116 -7.72 4.51 -14.14
N LEU A 117 -7.07 3.43 -14.58
CA LEU A 117 -5.94 3.46 -15.51
C LEU A 117 -6.27 4.31 -16.74
N LEU A 118 -5.33 5.17 -17.14
CA LEU A 118 -5.43 6.10 -18.28
C LEU A 118 -6.52 7.18 -18.14
N GLY A 119 -7.10 7.34 -16.95
CA GLY A 119 -8.04 8.40 -16.62
C GLY A 119 -7.38 9.74 -16.30
N GLN A 120 -8.21 10.78 -16.17
CA GLN A 120 -7.84 12.06 -15.59
C GLN A 120 -8.37 12.13 -14.15
N LEU A 121 -7.58 12.74 -13.27
CA LEU A 121 -7.91 12.91 -11.86
C LEU A 121 -7.60 14.34 -11.42
N GLY A 122 -8.64 15.08 -11.06
CA GLY A 122 -8.52 16.43 -10.49
C GLY A 122 -8.47 16.39 -8.97
N GLN A 123 -7.69 17.28 -8.37
CA GLN A 123 -7.66 17.41 -6.90
C GLN A 123 -9.04 17.73 -6.30
N ALA A 124 -9.87 18.50 -7.03
CA ALA A 124 -11.26 18.77 -6.62
C ALA A 124 -12.13 17.51 -6.63
N GLN A 125 -11.95 16.61 -7.60
CA GLN A 125 -12.68 15.34 -7.68
C GLN A 125 -12.32 14.42 -6.51
N ILE A 126 -11.04 14.38 -6.12
CA ILE A 126 -10.61 13.67 -4.91
C ILE A 126 -11.27 14.28 -3.67
N GLY A 127 -11.37 15.60 -3.60
CA GLY A 127 -12.06 16.28 -2.50
C GLY A 127 -13.53 15.89 -2.38
N ILE A 128 -14.24 15.81 -3.51
CA ILE A 128 -15.63 15.33 -3.57
C ILE A 128 -15.71 13.89 -3.07
N ALA A 129 -14.86 12.99 -3.57
CA ALA A 129 -14.84 11.59 -3.15
C ALA A 129 -14.54 11.41 -1.65
N ILE A 130 -13.64 12.23 -1.07
CA ILE A 130 -13.37 12.23 0.38
C ILE A 130 -14.64 12.62 1.17
N ASN A 131 -15.36 13.65 0.72
CA ASN A 131 -16.58 14.10 1.39
C ASN A 131 -17.69 13.05 1.29
N GLU A 132 -17.93 12.53 0.10
CA GLU A 132 -18.93 11.48 -0.16
C GLU A 132 -18.67 10.24 0.71
N TYR A 133 -17.42 9.76 0.73
CA TYR A 133 -17.02 8.64 1.57
C TYR A 133 -17.26 8.89 3.07
N SER A 134 -16.93 10.10 3.54
CA SER A 134 -17.12 10.47 4.95
C SER A 134 -18.59 10.47 5.36
N GLN A 135 -19.44 11.03 4.50
CA GLN A 135 -20.89 11.09 4.71
C GLN A 135 -21.51 9.69 4.66
N GLU A 136 -21.13 8.85 3.70
CA GLU A 136 -21.63 7.49 3.55
C GLU A 136 -21.31 6.60 4.76
N VAL A 137 -20.06 6.66 5.24
CA VAL A 137 -19.58 5.73 6.27
C VAL A 137 -19.91 6.16 7.69
N SER A 138 -20.04 7.47 7.96
CA SER A 138 -20.22 7.97 9.33
C SER A 138 -21.28 9.04 9.51
N GLY A 139 -21.84 9.58 8.42
CA GLY A 139 -22.67 10.79 8.44
C GLY A 139 -21.92 12.07 8.84
N TRP A 140 -20.59 12.01 9.02
CA TRP A 140 -19.77 13.18 9.34
C TRP A 140 -19.43 13.97 8.08
N GLU A 141 -19.59 15.29 8.15
CA GLU A 141 -19.18 16.25 7.12
C GLU A 141 -17.84 16.90 7.51
N PRO A 142 -16.73 16.56 6.82
CA PRO A 142 -15.43 17.16 7.09
C PRO A 142 -15.41 18.63 6.67
N SER A 143 -14.58 19.44 7.34
CA SER A 143 -14.36 20.82 6.89
C SER A 143 -13.66 20.88 5.53
N ASP A 144 -13.91 21.94 4.75
CA ASP A 144 -13.20 22.23 3.49
C ASP A 144 -11.68 22.14 3.62
N ARG A 145 -11.14 22.59 4.75
CA ARG A 145 -9.70 22.53 5.04
C ARG A 145 -9.22 21.09 5.13
N THR A 146 -9.96 20.23 5.81
CA THR A 146 -9.66 18.80 5.94
C THR A 146 -9.72 18.09 4.59
N ILE A 147 -10.77 18.37 3.80
CA ILE A 147 -10.94 17.81 2.46
C ILE A 147 -9.77 18.20 1.54
N LYS A 148 -9.43 19.49 1.48
CA LYS A 148 -8.31 20.00 0.67
C LYS A 148 -6.98 19.42 1.11
N ALA A 149 -6.75 19.30 2.41
CA ALA A 149 -5.54 18.69 2.97
C ALA A 149 -5.44 17.21 2.57
N GLY A 150 -6.52 16.44 2.69
CA GLY A 150 -6.58 15.03 2.28
C GLY A 150 -6.31 14.84 0.80
N ALA A 151 -6.96 15.64 -0.05
CA ALA A 151 -6.73 15.61 -1.49
C ALA A 151 -5.28 15.97 -1.85
N THR A 152 -4.70 16.98 -1.19
CA THR A 152 -3.30 17.40 -1.40
C THR A 152 -2.32 16.30 -1.00
N ALA A 153 -2.54 15.66 0.14
CA ALA A 153 -1.70 14.57 0.63
C ALA A 153 -1.76 13.35 -0.29
N TYR A 154 -2.94 13.00 -0.79
CA TYR A 154 -3.13 11.91 -1.74
C TYR A 154 -2.36 12.16 -3.04
N VAL A 155 -2.59 13.30 -3.72
CA VAL A 155 -1.88 13.60 -4.98
C VAL A 155 -0.38 13.78 -4.78
N SER A 156 0.05 14.37 -3.66
CA SER A 156 1.48 14.53 -3.37
C SER A 156 2.15 13.19 -3.12
N THR A 157 1.45 12.25 -2.47
CA THR A 157 1.98 10.89 -2.23
C THR A 157 2.25 10.18 -3.55
N TYR A 158 1.34 10.22 -4.52
CA TYR A 158 1.53 9.48 -5.77
C TYR A 158 2.22 10.28 -6.89
N GLY A 159 2.24 11.61 -6.81
CA GLY A 159 2.74 12.49 -7.87
C GLY A 159 4.15 13.04 -7.64
N LYS A 160 4.67 13.05 -6.40
CA LYS A 160 6.01 13.58 -6.11
C LYS A 160 7.06 12.50 -6.05
N GLU A 161 8.27 12.83 -6.52
CA GLU A 161 9.42 11.92 -6.52
C GLU A 161 9.84 11.48 -5.13
N ASP A 162 9.65 12.28 -4.09
CA ASP A 162 9.96 11.96 -2.70
C ASP A 162 8.91 11.10 -2.01
N GLY A 163 7.74 10.86 -2.64
CA GLY A 163 6.65 10.01 -2.18
C GLY A 163 6.63 8.63 -2.85
N PHE A 164 5.67 8.38 -3.74
CA PHE A 164 5.53 7.19 -4.59
C PHE A 164 5.58 7.55 -6.08
N GLY A 165 6.05 8.75 -6.44
CA GLY A 165 6.13 9.18 -7.84
C GLY A 165 6.92 8.23 -8.75
N SER A 166 7.89 7.48 -8.19
CA SER A 166 8.67 6.49 -8.95
C SER A 166 7.87 5.25 -9.39
N LEU A 167 6.68 5.02 -8.78
CA LEU A 167 5.74 4.01 -9.26
C LEU A 167 5.05 4.44 -10.55
N GLY A 168 5.08 5.73 -10.90
CA GLY A 168 4.46 6.25 -12.12
C GLY A 168 2.95 6.06 -12.14
N ILE A 169 2.28 6.13 -10.99
CA ILE A 169 0.81 6.00 -10.90
C ILE A 169 0.12 7.29 -11.34
N LEU A 170 0.60 8.44 -10.85
CA LEU A 170 0.07 9.76 -11.20
C LEU A 170 1.18 10.63 -11.81
N GLU A 171 0.82 11.39 -12.84
CA GLU A 171 1.66 12.43 -13.43
C GLU A 171 0.87 13.73 -13.48
N GLU A 172 1.43 14.85 -13.01
CA GLU A 172 0.78 16.16 -13.13
C GLU A 172 0.74 16.59 -14.60
N THR A 173 -0.40 17.07 -15.05
CA THR A 173 -0.58 17.58 -16.41
C THR A 173 -0.15 19.04 -16.50
N ASN A 174 -0.21 19.63 -17.70
CA ASN A 174 0.02 21.07 -17.89
C ASN A 174 -1.04 21.95 -17.21
N VAL A 175 -2.16 21.37 -16.75
CA VAL A 175 -3.18 22.07 -15.99
C VAL A 175 -2.94 21.85 -14.50
N ARG A 176 -2.76 22.94 -13.77
CA ARG A 176 -2.50 22.92 -12.34
C ARG A 176 -3.57 22.11 -11.60
N HIS A 177 -3.14 21.23 -10.69
CA HIS A 177 -4.03 20.36 -9.90
C HIS A 177 -4.84 19.33 -10.72
N GLN A 178 -4.43 19.05 -11.95
CA GLN A 178 -4.95 17.93 -12.75
C GLN A 178 -3.83 16.92 -13.01
N TYR A 179 -4.15 15.65 -12.82
CA TYR A 179 -3.23 14.54 -12.91
C TYR A 179 -3.75 13.51 -13.89
N SER A 180 -2.86 12.87 -14.64
CA SER A 180 -3.19 11.70 -15.44
C SER A 180 -2.82 10.43 -14.67
N VAL A 181 -3.74 9.46 -14.61
CA VAL A 181 -3.44 8.13 -14.10
C VAL A 181 -2.69 7.37 -15.21
N ARG A 182 -1.46 6.96 -14.95
CA ARG A 182 -0.60 6.30 -15.95
C ARG A 182 -0.56 4.79 -15.72
N GLN A 183 0.03 4.08 -16.68
CA GLN A 183 0.41 2.69 -16.47
C GLN A 183 1.58 2.66 -15.46
N PRO A 184 1.39 2.05 -14.28
CA PRO A 184 2.44 2.04 -13.27
C PRO A 184 3.65 1.22 -13.70
N ARG A 185 4.80 1.49 -13.07
CA ARG A 185 6.01 0.68 -13.21
C ARG A 185 5.71 -0.78 -12.82
N ALA A 186 6.28 -1.72 -13.58
CA ALA A 186 6.03 -3.13 -13.36
C ALA A 186 6.39 -3.57 -11.92
N LEU A 187 5.48 -4.30 -11.29
CA LEU A 187 5.70 -5.02 -10.04
C LEU A 187 6.61 -6.23 -10.29
N SER A 188 7.63 -6.43 -9.48
CA SER A 188 8.50 -7.61 -9.57
C SER A 188 7.76 -8.87 -9.13
N VAL A 189 8.22 -10.04 -9.60
CA VAL A 189 7.67 -11.34 -9.19
C VAL A 189 7.85 -11.55 -7.69
N GLY A 190 9.02 -11.19 -7.15
CA GLY A 190 9.32 -11.27 -5.73
C GLY A 190 8.41 -10.40 -4.85
N ALA A 191 8.20 -9.14 -5.23
CA ALA A 191 7.26 -8.27 -4.53
C ALA A 191 5.83 -8.82 -4.61
N PHE A 192 5.37 -9.26 -5.80
CA PHE A 192 4.05 -9.88 -5.93
C PHE A 192 3.89 -11.15 -5.07
N ALA A 193 4.93 -11.97 -4.94
CA ALA A 193 4.91 -13.15 -4.08
C ALA A 193 4.66 -12.78 -2.60
N CYS A 194 5.38 -11.77 -2.09
CA CYS A 194 5.24 -11.31 -0.72
C CYS A 194 3.83 -10.76 -0.46
N LEU A 195 3.33 -9.95 -1.39
CA LEU A 195 2.01 -9.32 -1.29
C LEU A 195 0.89 -10.35 -1.39
N LEU A 196 1.01 -11.33 -2.29
CA LEU A 196 0.06 -12.43 -2.40
C LEU A 196 0.05 -13.27 -1.12
N ALA A 197 1.21 -13.55 -0.52
CA ALA A 197 1.30 -14.32 0.72
C ALA A 197 0.65 -13.58 1.90
N ASP A 198 0.94 -12.29 2.06
CA ASP A 198 0.31 -11.46 3.10
C ASP A 198 -1.21 -11.36 2.88
N PHE A 199 -1.65 -11.08 1.64
CA PHE A 199 -3.06 -11.02 1.30
C PHE A 199 -3.77 -12.35 1.59
N TRP A 200 -3.17 -13.48 1.20
CA TRP A 200 -3.73 -14.80 1.45
C TRP A 200 -3.87 -15.07 2.96
N GLN A 201 -2.86 -14.74 3.76
CA GLN A 201 -2.90 -14.94 5.20
C GLN A 201 -3.98 -14.11 5.89
N ARG A 202 -4.29 -12.91 5.36
CA ARG A 202 -5.34 -12.04 5.90
C ARG A 202 -6.75 -12.51 5.54
N TYR A 203 -6.97 -12.84 4.27
CA TYR A 203 -8.32 -13.10 3.76
C TYR A 203 -8.70 -14.58 3.79
N TRP A 204 -7.73 -15.48 3.70
CA TRP A 204 -7.94 -16.93 3.62
C TRP A 204 -6.92 -17.74 4.43
N PRO A 205 -6.75 -17.46 5.74
CA PRO A 205 -5.73 -18.09 6.57
C PRO A 205 -5.81 -19.63 6.55
N ASP A 206 -7.02 -20.17 6.52
CA ASP A 206 -7.28 -21.62 6.61
C ASP A 206 -7.44 -22.31 5.25
N ARG A 207 -7.33 -21.59 4.12
CA ARG A 207 -7.53 -22.17 2.79
C ARG A 207 -6.22 -22.53 2.12
N SER A 208 -6.15 -23.76 1.62
CA SER A 208 -5.07 -24.24 0.74
C SER A 208 -5.24 -23.79 -0.70
N ASP A 209 -6.46 -23.48 -1.12
CA ASP A 209 -6.80 -23.16 -2.50
C ASP A 209 -7.92 -22.13 -2.58
N ILE A 210 -7.91 -21.37 -3.68
CA ILE A 210 -8.91 -20.36 -4.02
C ILE A 210 -9.20 -20.40 -5.51
N VAL A 211 -10.33 -19.84 -5.89
CA VAL A 211 -10.71 -19.64 -7.28
C VAL A 211 -9.84 -18.54 -7.89
N LEU A 212 -9.33 -18.75 -9.11
CA LEU A 212 -8.39 -17.86 -9.80
C LEU A 212 -8.91 -16.41 -9.88
N GLU A 213 -10.20 -16.27 -10.19
CA GLU A 213 -10.91 -15.00 -10.34
C GLU A 213 -10.88 -14.17 -9.04
N GLN A 214 -10.77 -14.81 -7.86
CA GLN A 214 -10.64 -14.11 -6.58
C GLN A 214 -9.33 -13.32 -6.47
N ILE A 215 -8.32 -13.67 -7.27
CA ILE A 215 -7.06 -12.92 -7.37
C ILE A 215 -7.05 -12.03 -8.61
N THR A 216 -7.41 -12.56 -9.78
CA THR A 216 -7.26 -11.83 -11.05
C THR A 216 -8.24 -10.67 -11.22
N GLN A 217 -9.42 -10.76 -10.57
CA GLN A 217 -10.45 -9.72 -10.59
C GLN A 217 -10.77 -9.18 -9.19
N GLY A 218 -10.06 -9.68 -8.18
CA GLY A 218 -10.26 -9.33 -6.78
C GLY A 218 -9.59 -8.02 -6.35
N GLU A 219 -9.67 -7.77 -5.06
CA GLU A 219 -9.11 -6.57 -4.42
C GLU A 219 -7.60 -6.45 -4.64
N LEU A 220 -6.84 -7.54 -4.53
CA LEU A 220 -5.38 -7.51 -4.71
C LEU A 220 -4.99 -6.95 -6.08
N ALA A 221 -5.63 -7.40 -7.16
CA ALA A 221 -5.38 -6.90 -8.51
C ALA A 221 -5.70 -5.41 -8.64
N ARG A 222 -6.83 -4.97 -8.05
CA ARG A 222 -7.27 -3.57 -8.08
C ARG A 222 -6.34 -2.65 -7.30
N VAL A 223 -5.93 -3.04 -6.09
CA VAL A 223 -4.98 -2.29 -5.27
C VAL A 223 -3.64 -2.15 -5.98
N LEU A 224 -3.16 -3.21 -6.63
CA LEU A 224 -1.89 -3.19 -7.36
C LEU A 224 -2.00 -2.57 -8.77
N LEU A 225 -3.20 -2.11 -9.16
CA LEU A 225 -3.48 -1.51 -10.48
C LEU A 225 -3.05 -2.43 -11.64
N LEU A 226 -3.23 -3.74 -11.46
CA LEU A 226 -2.84 -4.76 -12.43
C LEU A 226 -4.04 -5.20 -13.26
N SER A 227 -3.83 -5.38 -14.56
CA SER A 227 -4.79 -6.06 -15.42
C SER A 227 -4.82 -7.56 -15.13
N GLU A 228 -5.93 -8.23 -15.45
CA GLU A 228 -6.07 -9.68 -15.30
C GLU A 228 -4.94 -10.45 -16.02
N ASN A 229 -4.52 -10.01 -17.21
CA ASN A 229 -3.39 -10.62 -17.93
C ASN A 229 -2.09 -10.51 -17.13
N LYS A 230 -1.80 -9.33 -16.57
CA LYS A 230 -0.57 -9.12 -15.80
C LYS A 230 -0.55 -9.93 -14.51
N VAL A 231 -1.69 -10.05 -13.83
CA VAL A 231 -1.83 -10.93 -12.67
C VAL A 231 -1.63 -12.39 -13.07
N ASN A 232 -2.22 -12.82 -14.19
CA ASN A 232 -2.05 -14.17 -14.72
C ASN A 232 -0.58 -14.49 -15.08
N ASP A 233 0.17 -13.53 -15.60
CA ASP A 233 1.60 -13.66 -15.89
C ASP A 233 2.40 -13.85 -14.61
N LEU A 234 2.17 -12.99 -13.61
CA LEU A 234 2.84 -13.09 -12.30
C LEU A 234 2.52 -14.42 -11.60
N LEU A 235 1.26 -14.86 -11.60
CA LEU A 235 0.87 -16.19 -11.12
C LEU A 235 1.52 -17.32 -11.94
N GLY A 236 1.77 -17.10 -13.23
CA GLY A 236 2.56 -18.02 -14.07
C GLY A 236 3.99 -18.15 -13.56
N SER A 237 4.65 -17.02 -13.30
CA SER A 237 6.01 -16.99 -12.74
C SER A 237 6.08 -17.65 -11.36
N LEU A 238 5.12 -17.42 -10.46
CA LEU A 238 5.09 -18.05 -9.15
C LEU A 238 4.85 -19.57 -9.20
N ALA A 239 4.22 -20.06 -10.27
CA ALA A 239 3.94 -21.48 -10.50
C ALA A 239 5.07 -22.20 -11.26
N ALA A 240 6.08 -21.47 -11.74
CA ALA A 240 7.20 -22.05 -12.46
C ALA A 240 7.96 -23.04 -11.56
N PRO A 241 8.53 -24.14 -12.09
CA PRO A 241 9.14 -25.19 -11.28
C PRO A 241 10.29 -24.74 -10.36
N ASP A 242 10.99 -23.68 -10.73
CA ASP A 242 12.11 -23.06 -10.00
C ASP A 242 11.66 -22.14 -8.86
N VAL A 243 10.43 -21.61 -8.92
CA VAL A 243 9.83 -20.76 -7.87
C VAL A 243 8.89 -21.57 -6.98
N ALA A 244 7.96 -22.33 -7.59
CA ALA A 244 7.06 -23.29 -6.97
C ALA A 244 6.31 -22.80 -5.71
N LEU A 245 5.99 -21.51 -5.63
CA LEU A 245 5.25 -20.92 -4.50
C LEU A 245 3.74 -21.19 -4.59
N ILE A 246 3.22 -21.42 -5.80
CA ILE A 246 1.82 -21.82 -6.02
C ILE A 246 1.74 -22.94 -7.07
N LYS A 247 0.56 -23.59 -7.16
CA LYS A 247 0.17 -24.43 -8.30
C LYS A 247 -1.08 -23.87 -8.95
N ARG A 248 -1.20 -24.04 -10.26
CA ARG A 248 -2.38 -23.63 -11.04
C ARG A 248 -3.12 -24.86 -11.53
N GLN A 249 -4.34 -25.07 -11.03
CA GLN A 249 -5.22 -26.14 -11.50
C GLN A 249 -6.18 -25.61 -12.57
N ARG A 250 -5.93 -26.01 -13.81
CA ARG A 250 -6.69 -25.58 -15.00
C ARG A 250 -7.42 -26.72 -15.71
N LYS A 251 -7.50 -27.90 -15.07
CA LYS A 251 -8.08 -29.11 -15.67
C LYS A 251 -9.61 -29.03 -15.77
N HIS A 252 -10.25 -28.39 -14.79
CA HIS A 252 -11.70 -28.23 -14.70
C HIS A 252 -12.02 -26.82 -14.20
N LEU A 253 -13.16 -26.28 -14.61
CA LEU A 253 -13.68 -25.00 -14.10
C LEU A 253 -14.39 -25.22 -12.75
N PRO A 254 -14.33 -24.24 -11.83
CA PRO A 254 -13.54 -23.00 -11.92
C PRO A 254 -12.04 -23.29 -11.80
N TYR A 255 -11.20 -22.45 -12.44
CA TYR A 255 -9.75 -22.59 -12.30
C TYR A 255 -9.32 -22.22 -10.88
N GLN A 256 -8.35 -22.96 -10.35
CA GLN A 256 -7.90 -22.77 -8.97
C GLN A 256 -6.41 -22.45 -8.88
N ILE A 257 -6.08 -21.67 -7.85
CA ILE A 257 -4.72 -21.49 -7.37
C ILE A 257 -4.60 -22.25 -6.06
N ILE A 258 -3.54 -23.06 -5.94
CA ILE A 258 -3.24 -23.85 -4.74
C ILE A 258 -1.97 -23.30 -4.12
N ARG A 259 -2.06 -22.80 -2.88
CA ARG A 259 -0.94 -22.34 -2.07
C ARG A 259 0.04 -23.49 -1.81
N GLN A 260 1.32 -23.27 -2.06
CA GLN A 260 2.36 -24.20 -1.60
C GLN A 260 2.91 -23.73 -0.24
N PRO A 261 3.52 -24.63 0.57
CA PRO A 261 4.04 -24.28 1.90
C PRO A 261 5.04 -23.12 1.90
N GLY A 262 5.77 -22.91 0.80
CA GLY A 262 6.73 -21.80 0.67
C GLY A 262 6.10 -20.41 0.51
N LEU A 263 4.80 -20.31 0.18
CA LEU A 263 4.09 -19.04 0.13
C LEU A 263 3.72 -18.60 1.55
N ASP A 264 4.71 -18.09 2.28
CA ASP A 264 4.60 -17.64 3.66
C ASP A 264 5.10 -16.20 3.80
N ALA A 265 4.24 -15.29 4.25
CA ALA A 265 4.56 -13.87 4.26
C ALA A 265 5.76 -13.55 5.15
N ALA A 266 5.87 -14.18 6.32
CA ALA A 266 6.95 -13.92 7.27
C ALA A 266 8.32 -14.25 6.65
N MET A 267 8.43 -15.38 5.94
CA MET A 267 9.66 -15.76 5.25
C MET A 267 9.93 -14.91 3.98
N LEU A 268 8.89 -14.62 3.21
CA LEU A 268 9.06 -14.03 1.88
C LEU A 268 9.55 -12.58 1.91
N TRP A 269 9.20 -11.79 2.94
CA TRP A 269 9.69 -10.42 3.08
C TRP A 269 11.22 -10.36 3.11
N GLU A 270 11.86 -11.28 3.83
CA GLU A 270 13.32 -11.35 3.97
C GLU A 270 14.01 -11.93 2.72
N THR A 271 13.33 -12.84 2.02
CA THR A 271 13.99 -13.68 1.01
C THR A 271 13.65 -13.31 -0.43
N HIS A 272 12.51 -12.67 -0.70
CA HIS A 272 11.98 -12.53 -2.06
C HIS A 272 11.62 -11.10 -2.45
N LEU A 273 11.46 -10.14 -1.53
CA LEU A 273 11.01 -8.79 -1.87
C LEU A 273 11.87 -8.13 -2.97
N TYR A 274 13.19 -8.33 -2.94
CA TYR A 274 14.17 -7.77 -3.87
C TYR A 274 14.68 -8.76 -4.93
N ARG A 275 14.00 -9.89 -5.13
CA ARG A 275 14.33 -10.88 -6.16
C ARG A 275 13.48 -10.74 -7.42
#